data_AF-H0HNH9-F1
#
_entry.id   AF-H0HNH9-F1
#
_cell.length_a   1.000
_cell.length_b   1.000
_cell.length_c   1.000
_cell.angle_alpha   90.00
_cell.angle_beta   90.00
_cell.angle_gamma   90.00
#
_symmetry.space_group_name_H-M   'P 1'
#
loop_
_entity.id
_entity.type
_entity.pdbx_description
1 polymer ?
#
loop_
_entity_poly.entity_id
_entity_poly.type
_entity_poly.pdbx_seq_one_letter_code
_entity_poly.pdbx_strand_id
1 'polypeptide(L)' 'MPYDIRFHRWLGDGDSLLSATATVAGSTAVVDEVEVSLTIAKVWISGGADLDEATITVTAVTELGLTKEVCFRLRIRDCH' A
#
# COMPACT_ATOMS: atom_id res chain seq x y z
N MET A 1 -7.91 -6.30 -5.90
CA MET A 1 -6.99 -7.31 -5.33
C MET A 1 -6.33 -6.75 -4.07
N PRO A 2 -6.13 -7.56 -3.02
CA PRO A 2 -5.44 -7.13 -1.80
C PRO A 2 -3.91 -7.21 -1.93
N TYR A 3 -3.20 -6.25 -1.34
CA TYR A 3 -1.74 -6.18 -1.27
C TYR A 3 -1.29 -6.00 0.17
N ASP A 4 -0.42 -6.89 0.66
CA ASP A 4 0.12 -6.81 2.02
C ASP A 4 1.52 -6.17 2.00
N ILE A 5 1.64 -4.96 2.55
CA ILE A 5 2.93 -4.28 2.73
C ILE A 5 3.42 -4.53 4.15
N ARG A 6 4.54 -5.25 4.28
CA ARG A 6 5.10 -5.67 5.57
C ARG A 6 6.19 -4.73 6.05
N PHE A 7 5.99 -4.12 7.22
CA PHE A 7 6.91 -3.16 7.84
C PHE A 7 7.79 -3.74 8.95
N HIS A 8 7.67 -5.05 9.25
CA HIS A 8 8.42 -5.74 10.32
C HIS A 8 9.95 -5.56 10.29
N ARG A 9 10.55 -5.26 9.13
CA ARG A 9 12.01 -5.02 9.02
C ARG A 9 12.42 -3.57 9.25
N TRP A 10 11.46 -2.65 9.19
CA TRP A 10 11.67 -1.23 9.37
C TRP A 10 11.29 -0.78 10.78
N LEU A 11 10.28 -1.40 11.38
CA LEU A 11 9.87 -1.13 12.76
C LEU A 11 10.98 -1.52 13.73
N GLY A 12 11.25 -0.64 14.69
CA GLY A 12 12.10 -0.94 15.83
C GLY A 12 11.38 -1.83 16.85
N ASP A 13 12.14 -2.39 17.79
CA ASP A 13 11.58 -3.23 18.85
C ASP A 13 10.52 -2.46 19.66
N GLY A 14 9.32 -3.03 19.76
CA GLY A 14 8.19 -2.44 20.48
C GLY A 14 7.44 -1.33 19.74
N ASP A 15 7.82 -0.99 18.50
CA ASP A 15 7.05 -0.06 17.65
C ASP A 15 6.00 -0.81 16.81
N SER A 16 4.92 -0.12 16.50
CA SER A 16 3.82 -0.63 15.67
C SER A 16 3.25 0.45 14.76
N LEU A 17 2.65 0.00 13.67
CA LEU A 17 1.91 0.90 12.78
C LEU A 17 0.69 1.47 13.50
N LEU A 18 0.53 2.78 13.40
CA LEU A 18 -0.63 3.54 13.85
C LEU A 18 -1.63 3.77 12.71
N SER A 19 -1.13 4.14 11.53
CA SER A 19 -1.96 4.40 10.35
C SER A 19 -1.20 4.22 9.05
N ALA A 20 -1.93 4.10 7.95
CA ALA A 20 -1.39 4.08 6.61
C ALA A 20 -2.37 4.70 5.62
N THR A 21 -1.83 5.38 4.61
CA THR A 21 -2.58 5.87 3.45
C THR A 21 -1.93 5.33 2.19
N ALA A 22 -2.73 5.15 1.14
CA ALA A 22 -2.23 4.71 -0.16
C ALA A 22 -2.76 5.62 -1.27
N THR A 23 -1.93 5.88 -2.28
CA THR A 23 -2.29 6.63 -3.48
C THR A 23 -1.91 5.86 -4.73
N VAL A 24 -2.66 6.07 -5.81
CA VAL A 24 -2.41 5.49 -7.14
C VAL A 24 -2.06 6.62 -8.10
N ALA A 25 -1.03 6.43 -8.92
CA ALA A 25 -0.66 7.32 -10.01
C ALA A 25 -0.43 6.55 -11.31
N GLY A 26 -0.74 7.17 -12.45
CA GLY A 26 -0.44 6.62 -13.78
C GLY A 26 -1.44 5.58 -14.31
N SER A 27 -2.56 5.34 -13.63
CA SER A 27 -3.61 4.41 -14.05
C SER A 27 -5.00 4.91 -13.60
N THR A 28 -6.04 4.28 -14.14
CA THR A 28 -7.43 4.42 -13.69
C THR A 28 -7.79 3.53 -12.50
N ALA A 29 -6.84 2.75 -11.98
CA ALA A 29 -7.02 1.98 -10.76
C ALA A 29 -7.23 2.88 -9.53
N VAL A 30 -7.97 2.36 -8.56
CA VAL A 30 -8.38 3.09 -7.36
C VAL A 30 -8.02 2.29 -6.11
N VAL A 31 -7.66 3.00 -5.04
CA VAL A 31 -7.56 2.41 -3.70
C VAL A 31 -8.96 2.33 -3.12
N ASP A 32 -9.43 1.11 -2.86
CA ASP A 32 -10.75 0.88 -2.25
C ASP A 32 -10.69 1.03 -0.74
N GLU A 33 -9.65 0.46 -0.13
CA GLU A 33 -9.51 0.35 1.31
C GLU A 33 -8.04 0.23 1.73
N VAL A 34 -7.72 0.78 2.89
CA VAL A 34 -6.44 0.59 3.58
C VAL A 34 -6.73 0.18 5.02
N GLU A 35 -6.29 -1.01 5.39
CA GLU A 35 -6.36 -1.53 6.75
C GLU A 35 -4.95 -1.63 7.33
N VAL A 36 -4.81 -1.35 8.62
CA VAL A 36 -3.53 -1.44 9.33
C VAL A 36 -3.64 -2.44 10.47
N SER A 37 -2.65 -3.32 10.53
CA SER A 37 -2.34 -4.12 11.71
C SER A 37 -0.96 -3.70 12.24
N LEU A 38 -0.54 -4.25 13.38
CA LEU A 38 0.69 -3.85 14.09
C LEU A 38 1.93 -3.72 13.17
N THR A 39 2.07 -4.57 12.15
CA THR A 39 3.26 -4.58 11.28
C THR A 39 2.96 -4.65 9.78
N ILE A 40 1.68 -4.63 9.40
CA ILE A 40 1.24 -4.80 8.00
C ILE A 40 0.21 -3.73 7.66
N ALA A 41 0.43 -3.02 6.56
CA ALA A 41 -0.61 -2.24 5.89
C ALA A 41 -1.15 -3.06 4.72
N LYS A 42 -2.46 -3.30 4.72
CA LYS A 42 -3.16 -4.03 3.68
C LYS A 42 -3.95 -3.06 2.81
N VAL A 43 -3.70 -3.10 1.51
CA VAL A 43 -4.26 -2.15 0.55
C VAL A 43 -5.08 -2.92 -0.48
N TRP A 44 -6.35 -2.56 -0.65
CA TRP A 44 -7.20 -3.10 -1.70
C TRP A 44 -7.24 -2.13 -2.87
N ILE A 45 -6.94 -2.64 -4.05
CA ILE A 45 -6.94 -1.86 -5.29
C ILE A 45 -7.87 -2.54 -6.29
N SER A 46 -8.76 -1.77 -6.92
CA SER A 46 -9.64 -2.22 -8.00
C SER A 46 -9.52 -1.32 -9.23
N GLY A 47 -10.17 -1.73 -10.32
CA GLY A 47 -10.15 -1.00 -11.59
C GLY A 47 -8.81 -1.10 -12.33
N GLY A 48 -8.56 -0.12 -13.20
CA GLY A 48 -7.44 -0.10 -14.14
C GLY A 48 -7.76 -0.77 -15.47
N ALA A 49 -7.21 -0.22 -16.56
CA ALA A 49 -7.36 -0.81 -17.89
C ALA A 49 -6.34 -1.94 -18.11
N ASP A 50 -6.61 -2.83 -19.07
CA ASP A 50 -5.64 -3.83 -19.47
C ASP A 50 -4.33 -3.17 -19.91
N LEU A 51 -3.20 -3.72 -19.46
CA LEU A 51 -1.85 -3.21 -19.67
C LEU A 51 -1.51 -1.88 -18.97
N ASP A 52 -2.38 -1.34 -18.11
CA ASP A 52 -2.06 -0.18 -17.28
C ASP A 52 -0.89 -0.47 -16.33
N GLU A 53 -0.01 0.52 -16.18
CA GLU A 53 1.02 0.54 -15.14
C GLU A 53 0.66 1.59 -14.08
N ALA A 54 0.28 1.11 -12.90
CA ALA A 54 0.00 1.95 -11.74
C ALA A 54 1.23 2.04 -10.83
N THR A 55 1.58 3.23 -10.38
CA THR A 55 2.50 3.42 -9.25
C THR A 55 1.68 3.57 -7.99
N ILE A 56 1.88 2.67 -7.03
CA ILE A 56 1.24 2.70 -5.73
C ILE A 56 2.24 3.24 -4.72
N THR A 57 1.85 4.31 -4.01
CA THR A 57 2.62 4.87 -2.92
C THR A 57 1.86 4.64 -1.61
N VAL A 58 2.49 3.98 -0.65
CA VAL A 58 1.94 3.72 0.68
C VAL A 58 2.75 4.49 1.70
N THR A 59 2.08 5.35 2.46
CA THR A 59 2.67 6.14 3.53
C THR A 59 2.17 5.62 4.87
N ALA A 60 3.06 5.02 5.65
CA ALA A 60 2.77 4.46 6.97
C ALA A 60 3.32 5.36 8.08
N VAL A 61 2.57 5.48 9.16
CA VAL A 61 2.94 6.23 10.38
C VAL A 61 2.91 5.26 11.56
N THR A 62 3.93 5.32 12.42
CA THR A 62 4.04 4.47 13.61
C THR A 62 3.52 5.15 14.87
N GLU A 63 3.30 4.38 15.94
CA GLU A 63 2.91 4.93 17.25
C GLU A 63 3.98 5.87 17.82
N LEU A 64 5.25 5.64 17.48
CA LEU A 64 6.36 6.52 17.84
C LEU A 64 6.51 7.76 16.93
N GLY A 65 5.58 7.96 15.99
CA GLY A 65 5.55 9.12 15.10
C GLY A 65 6.56 9.04 13.94
N LEU A 66 7.12 7.87 13.65
CA LEU A 66 7.97 7.67 12.48
C LEU A 66 7.10 7.52 11.23
N THR A 67 7.54 8.11 10.12
CA THR A 67 6.86 8.00 8.82
C THR A 67 7.73 7.28 7.80
N LYS A 68 7.14 6.32 7.09
CA LYS A 68 7.79 5.64 5.96
C LYS A 68 6.91 5.64 4.73
N GLU A 69 7.51 6.04 3.61
CA GLU A 69 6.93 5.88 2.29
C GLU A 69 7.54 4.65 1.59
N VAL A 70 6.67 3.85 0.97
CA VAL A 70 7.05 2.70 0.13
C VAL A 70 6.29 2.80 -1.18
N CYS A 71 7.02 2.69 -2.30
CA CYS A 71 6.44 2.73 -3.63
C CYS A 71 6.67 1.41 -4.35
N PHE A 72 5.65 0.91 -5.04
CA PHE A 72 5.76 -0.25 -5.93
C PHE A 72 4.92 -0.05 -7.19
N ARG A 73 5.29 -0.77 -8.27
CA ARG A 73 4.52 -0.74 -9.51
C ARG A 73 3.60 -1.95 -9.60
N LEU A 74 2.36 -1.70 -9.98
CA LEU A 74 1.38 -2.70 -10.34
C LEU A 74 1.18 -2.67 -11.86
N ARG A 75 1.33 -3.82 -12.50
CA ARG A 75 0.96 -4.00 -13.90
C ARG A 75 -0.36 -4.75 -13.95
N ILE A 76 -1.38 -4.12 -14.52
CA ILE A 76 -2.72 -4.67 -14.63
C ILE A 76 -2.80 -5.46 -15.92
N ARG A 77 -3.33 -6.67 -15.82
CA ARG A 77 -3.54 -7.54 -16.98
C ARG A 77 -4.93 -8.13 -16.86
N ASP A 78 -5.74 -7.86 -17.87
CA ASP A 78 -7.06 -8.47 -17.98
C ASP A 78 -6.89 -9.92 -18.46
N CYS A 79 -7.59 -10.84 -17.80
CA CYS A 79 -7.56 -12.26 -18.10
C CYS A 79 -8.91 -12.62 -18.70
N HIS A 80 -9.06 -12.39 -19.99
CA HIS A 80 -10.25 -12.73 -20.77
C HIS A 80 -10.17 -14.15 -21.35
#